data_AF-R1H2H2-F1
#
_entry.id   AF-R1H2H2-F1
#
_cell.length_a   1.000
_cell.length_b   1.000
_cell.length_c   1.000
_cell.angle_alpha   90.00
_cell.angle_beta   90.00
_cell.angle_gamma   90.00
#
_symmetry.space_group_name_H-M   'P 1'
#
loop_
_entity.id
_entity.type
_entity.pdbx_description
1 polymer ?
#
loop_
_entity_poly.entity_id
_entity_poly.type
_entity_poly.pdbx_seq_one_letter_code
_entity_poly.pdbx_strand_id
1 'polypeptide(L)'
;MPSRTNSSLTASLLPEDERRESMIGAEINLPDETPILDLDKLTEEDKQTLRQALFDNSVVVIRNQQGINPQTLPKLAAVFDPHATNEHSAGKKAVSDPRNILSSYRAGRLPAAPQVSVIGSGKFTDYEGISELEVVHLDHTLFHESPLSPEELDKNYTRPYRWHMDTPLYERLPGEVTILHGVQIPKVPDQKIKFENGEEKTIAAGSTAFFSGARVFNLLTPEEKEFAMNTTVTYAPQAYEYIRNCKCSADGLTIPTFGKETPLEELSEWTQEHVAEYPLTTKNHATGEVTVVDDVPTVRKIVYAMQRKVYAAENIYAHRWREGDVVIFHNKGVMHSITGQLSKYKEEEEKKRLMWQCTMSTTQKPIPYRT
;
A
#
# COMPACT_ATOMS: atom_id res chain seq x y z
N MET A 1 -29.20 32.78 -21.21
CA MET A 1 -28.01 31.90 -21.25
C MET A 1 -28.49 30.49 -20.97
N PRO A 2 -28.02 29.45 -21.66
CA PRO A 2 -28.33 28.09 -21.26
C PRO A 2 -27.61 27.81 -19.93
N SER A 3 -28.36 27.39 -18.92
CA SER A 3 -27.82 26.84 -17.68
C SER A 3 -27.01 25.60 -18.02
N ARG A 4 -25.68 25.69 -18.00
CA ARG A 4 -24.85 24.49 -17.88
C ARG A 4 -25.10 23.93 -16.49
N THR A 5 -25.89 22.87 -16.41
CA THR A 5 -25.73 21.89 -15.35
C THR A 5 -24.31 21.35 -15.49
N ASN A 6 -23.40 21.81 -14.63
CA ASN A 6 -22.15 21.07 -14.46
C ASN A 6 -22.56 19.70 -13.91
N SER A 7 -22.37 18.68 -14.74
CA SER A 7 -22.33 17.29 -14.32
C SER A 7 -21.26 17.19 -13.23
N SER A 8 -21.67 16.93 -11.98
CA SER A 8 -20.75 16.67 -10.87
C SER A 8 -20.23 15.24 -10.96
N LEU A 9 -19.03 15.02 -10.41
CA LEU A 9 -18.49 13.68 -10.23
C LEU A 9 -19.35 12.92 -9.19
N THR A 10 -19.44 11.60 -9.35
CA THR A 10 -20.18 10.74 -8.42
C THR A 10 -19.33 9.55 -7.96
N ALA A 11 -19.72 8.94 -6.86
CA ALA A 11 -19.10 7.72 -6.36
C ALA A 11 -20.13 6.60 -6.25
N SER A 12 -19.77 5.41 -6.71
CA SER A 12 -20.59 4.19 -6.63
C SER A 12 -19.77 3.06 -6.02
N LEU A 13 -20.35 2.29 -5.12
CA LEU A 13 -19.66 1.14 -4.51
C LEU A 13 -19.23 0.14 -5.61
N LEU A 14 -18.05 -0.48 -5.45
CA LEU A 14 -17.66 -1.59 -6.30
C LEU A 14 -18.61 -2.80 -6.12
N PRO A 15 -18.66 -3.75 -7.08
CA PRO A 15 -19.51 -4.93 -6.99
C PRO A 15 -19.34 -5.71 -5.68
N GLU A 16 -20.45 -6.24 -5.14
CA GLU A 16 -20.47 -6.92 -3.84
C GLU A 16 -19.54 -8.14 -3.78
N ASP A 17 -19.35 -8.83 -4.90
CA ASP A 17 -18.44 -9.98 -5.05
C ASP A 17 -16.95 -9.59 -5.09
N GLU A 18 -16.62 -8.36 -5.51
CA GLU A 18 -15.29 -7.77 -5.38
C GLU A 18 -15.01 -7.30 -3.94
N ARG A 19 -15.99 -6.62 -3.31
CA ARG A 19 -15.85 -6.01 -1.98
C ARG A 19 -15.91 -7.03 -0.85
N ARG A 20 -16.85 -7.98 -0.92
CA ARG A 20 -17.16 -8.97 0.12
C ARG A 20 -17.22 -8.32 1.51
N GLU A 21 -16.56 -8.92 2.51
CA GLU A 21 -16.49 -8.41 3.89
C GLU A 21 -15.32 -7.44 4.14
N SER A 22 -14.49 -7.16 3.14
CA SER A 22 -13.32 -6.28 3.29
C SER A 22 -13.69 -4.84 3.67
N MET A 23 -14.93 -4.42 3.41
CA MET A 23 -15.44 -3.05 3.47
C MET A 23 -14.77 -2.08 2.48
N ILE A 24 -13.92 -2.57 1.58
CA ILE A 24 -13.11 -1.75 0.69
C ILE A 24 -13.81 -1.56 -0.66
N GLY A 25 -13.64 -0.40 -1.30
CA GLY A 25 -13.82 -0.22 -2.75
C GLY A 25 -15.04 0.60 -3.18
N ALA A 26 -14.78 1.73 -3.83
CA ALA A 26 -15.75 2.44 -4.67
C ALA A 26 -15.12 2.89 -6.01
N GLU A 27 -15.95 3.02 -7.04
CA GLU A 27 -15.59 3.63 -8.32
C GLU A 27 -16.02 5.10 -8.33
N ILE A 28 -15.13 5.96 -8.80
CA ILE A 28 -15.36 7.38 -9.03
C ILE A 28 -15.71 7.57 -10.50
N ASN A 29 -16.93 8.02 -10.76
CA ASN A 29 -17.42 8.29 -12.10
C ASN A 29 -17.19 9.78 -12.41
N LEU A 30 -16.31 10.04 -13.38
CA LEU A 30 -16.12 11.38 -13.93
C LEU A 30 -17.26 11.73 -14.90
N PRO A 31 -17.59 13.02 -15.07
CA PRO A 31 -18.49 13.48 -16.13
C PRO A 31 -17.99 13.09 -17.54
N ASP A 32 -18.91 12.77 -18.45
CA ASP A 32 -18.60 12.44 -19.86
C ASP A 32 -17.82 13.57 -20.56
N GLU A 33 -18.02 14.82 -20.16
CA GLU A 33 -17.30 15.98 -20.70
C GLU A 33 -15.85 16.10 -20.20
N THR A 34 -15.48 15.38 -19.14
CA THR A 34 -14.13 15.37 -18.54
C THR A 34 -13.67 13.93 -18.27
N PRO A 35 -13.42 13.11 -19.31
CA PRO A 35 -13.12 11.69 -19.17
C PRO A 35 -11.74 11.41 -18.55
N ILE A 36 -10.82 12.38 -18.62
CA ILE A 36 -9.53 12.36 -17.92
C ILE A 36 -9.57 13.40 -16.80
N LEU A 37 -9.14 13.00 -15.61
CA LEU A 37 -9.15 13.79 -14.38
C LEU A 37 -8.36 15.09 -14.56
N ASP A 38 -9.09 16.20 -14.43
CA ASP A 38 -8.56 17.54 -14.45
C ASP A 38 -8.96 18.28 -13.17
N LEU A 39 -8.04 18.35 -12.21
CA LEU A 39 -8.27 18.92 -10.89
C LEU A 39 -8.57 20.43 -10.93
N ASP A 40 -8.12 21.12 -11.98
CA ASP A 40 -8.33 22.55 -12.14
C ASP A 40 -9.78 22.83 -12.63
N LYS A 41 -10.54 21.78 -13.01
CA LYS A 41 -11.98 21.82 -13.33
C LYS A 41 -12.90 21.31 -12.21
N LEU A 42 -12.36 20.65 -11.18
CA LEU A 42 -13.19 20.12 -10.09
C LEU A 42 -13.67 21.23 -9.15
N THR A 43 -14.96 21.19 -8.81
CA THR A 43 -15.55 22.03 -7.77
C THR A 43 -15.15 21.54 -6.37
N GLU A 44 -15.42 22.35 -5.34
CA GLU A 44 -15.24 21.90 -3.94
C GLU A 44 -16.20 20.75 -3.57
N GLU A 45 -17.37 20.65 -4.21
CA GLU A 45 -18.31 19.54 -4.03
C GLU A 45 -17.76 18.24 -4.62
N ASP A 46 -17.11 18.31 -5.79
CA ASP A 46 -16.42 17.16 -6.39
C ASP A 46 -15.25 16.69 -5.51
N LYS A 47 -14.45 17.64 -4.98
CA LYS A 47 -13.36 17.34 -4.04
C LYS A 47 -13.87 16.72 -2.74
N GLN A 48 -14.98 17.21 -2.20
CA GLN A 48 -15.60 16.63 -1.02
C GLN A 48 -16.14 15.22 -1.31
N THR A 49 -16.71 14.99 -2.50
CA THR A 49 -17.20 13.67 -2.93
C THR A 49 -16.05 12.67 -3.08
N LEU A 50 -14.91 13.08 -3.68
CA LEU A 50 -13.68 12.28 -3.70
C LEU A 50 -13.23 11.89 -2.29
N ARG A 51 -13.15 12.87 -1.37
CA ARG A 51 -12.74 12.65 0.02
C ARG A 51 -13.69 11.69 0.73
N GLN A 52 -14.99 11.92 0.66
CA GLN A 52 -16.00 11.10 1.32
C GLN A 52 -15.94 9.65 0.82
N ALA A 53 -15.93 9.47 -0.51
CA ALA A 53 -15.82 8.15 -1.12
C ALA A 53 -14.57 7.39 -0.67
N LEU A 54 -13.42 8.07 -0.56
CA LEU A 54 -12.18 7.47 -0.08
C LEU A 54 -12.22 7.10 1.40
N PHE A 55 -12.66 8.00 2.28
CA PHE A 55 -12.63 7.71 3.72
C PHE A 55 -13.71 6.69 4.13
N ASP A 56 -14.85 6.62 3.43
CA ASP A 56 -15.88 5.61 3.67
C ASP A 56 -15.51 4.22 3.13
N ASN A 57 -14.77 4.15 2.01
CA ASN A 57 -14.50 2.88 1.31
C ASN A 57 -13.02 2.47 1.27
N SER A 58 -12.14 3.25 1.92
CA SER A 58 -10.68 3.07 2.05
C SER A 58 -9.83 3.00 0.77
N VAL A 59 -10.40 2.56 -0.35
CA VAL A 59 -9.79 2.52 -1.69
C VAL A 59 -10.84 2.97 -2.69
N VAL A 60 -10.47 3.87 -3.59
CA VAL A 60 -11.30 4.25 -4.74
C VAL A 60 -10.53 4.10 -6.05
N VAL A 61 -11.27 3.87 -7.14
CA VAL A 61 -10.71 3.78 -8.49
C VAL A 61 -11.37 4.79 -9.43
N ILE A 62 -10.55 5.48 -10.22
CA ILE A 62 -10.97 6.26 -11.39
C ILE A 62 -10.50 5.47 -12.62
N ARG A 63 -11.42 5.03 -13.48
CA ARG A 63 -11.11 4.20 -14.66
C ARG A 63 -10.61 5.03 -15.84
N ASN A 64 -10.00 4.38 -16.83
CA ASN A 64 -9.76 4.91 -18.17
C ASN A 64 -8.87 6.19 -18.24
N GLN A 65 -8.02 6.43 -17.25
CA GLN A 65 -7.14 7.61 -17.15
C GLN A 65 -5.84 7.48 -17.97
N GLN A 66 -5.86 6.75 -19.08
CA GLN A 66 -4.67 6.56 -19.91
C GLN A 66 -4.22 7.93 -20.47
N GLY A 67 -2.93 8.26 -20.29
CA GLY A 67 -2.40 9.57 -20.70
C GLY A 67 -2.70 10.71 -19.72
N ILE A 68 -3.14 10.42 -18.49
CA ILE A 68 -3.17 11.41 -17.41
C ILE A 68 -1.79 12.04 -17.20
N ASN A 69 -1.74 13.36 -16.98
CA ASN A 69 -0.48 14.06 -16.72
C ASN A 69 0.14 13.58 -15.40
N PRO A 70 1.43 13.20 -15.35
CA PRO A 70 2.13 12.83 -14.11
C PRO A 70 1.97 13.80 -12.96
N GLN A 71 1.87 15.11 -13.25
CA GLN A 71 1.72 16.18 -12.25
C GLN A 71 0.33 16.22 -11.61
N THR A 72 -0.67 15.55 -12.19
CA THR A 72 -2.00 15.43 -11.59
C THR A 72 -1.98 14.58 -10.31
N LEU A 73 -1.10 13.57 -10.22
CA LEU A 73 -1.02 12.67 -9.07
C LEU A 73 -0.63 13.40 -7.75
N PRO A 74 0.47 14.18 -7.66
CA PRO A 74 0.80 14.93 -6.45
C PRO A 74 -0.22 16.03 -6.13
N LYS A 75 -0.82 16.68 -7.15
CA LYS A 75 -1.94 17.61 -6.94
C LYS A 75 -3.17 16.89 -6.33
N LEU A 76 -3.48 15.68 -6.78
CA LEU A 76 -4.59 14.86 -6.30
C LEU A 76 -4.36 14.43 -4.84
N ALA A 77 -3.12 14.08 -4.46
CA ALA A 77 -2.79 13.77 -3.08
C ALA A 77 -3.13 14.91 -2.11
N ALA A 78 -2.89 16.16 -2.52
CA ALA A 78 -3.21 17.36 -1.73
C ALA A 78 -4.72 17.61 -1.54
N VAL A 79 -5.60 16.98 -2.33
CA VAL A 79 -7.06 16.99 -2.10
C VAL A 79 -7.42 16.19 -0.84
N PHE A 80 -6.65 15.15 -0.52
CA PHE A 80 -6.86 14.29 0.64
C PHE A 80 -6.05 14.74 1.86
N ASP A 81 -4.80 15.17 1.64
CA ASP A 81 -3.84 15.56 2.67
C ASP A 81 -3.46 17.05 2.54
N PRO A 82 -4.12 17.97 3.26
CA PRO A 82 -3.77 19.40 3.23
C PRO A 82 -2.41 19.70 3.90
N HIS A 83 -1.78 18.70 4.51
CA HIS A 83 -0.48 18.77 5.16
C HIS A 83 0.63 18.06 4.36
N ALA A 84 0.31 17.54 3.17
CA ALA A 84 1.27 16.96 2.25
C ALA A 84 2.39 17.96 1.91
N THR A 85 3.63 17.51 2.03
CA THR A 85 4.78 18.26 1.53
C THR A 85 4.86 18.13 0.01
N ASN A 86 5.78 18.84 -0.63
CA ASN A 86 6.08 18.66 -2.05
C ASN A 86 7.15 17.56 -2.32
N GLU A 87 7.24 16.54 -1.45
CA GLU A 87 8.24 15.46 -1.53
C GLU A 87 7.61 14.08 -1.30
N HIS A 88 8.02 13.10 -2.11
CA HIS A 88 7.61 11.69 -1.94
C HIS A 88 8.11 11.11 -0.60
N SER A 89 7.35 10.22 0.03
CA SER A 89 7.64 9.62 1.34
C SER A 89 9.03 8.95 1.44
N ALA A 90 9.40 8.16 0.42
CA ALA A 90 10.73 7.57 0.22
C ALA A 90 11.86 8.58 -0.14
N GLY A 91 11.60 9.89 -0.16
CA GLY A 91 12.57 10.95 -0.44
C GLY A 91 12.67 11.39 -1.91
N LYS A 92 13.48 12.44 -2.14
CA LYS A 92 13.67 13.15 -3.43
C LYS A 92 14.16 12.28 -4.62
N LYS A 93 14.82 11.17 -4.34
CA LYS A 93 15.31 10.22 -5.35
C LYS A 93 14.65 8.86 -5.13
N ALA A 94 14.71 7.99 -6.12
CA ALA A 94 14.42 6.58 -5.87
C ALA A 94 15.47 5.99 -4.93
N VAL A 95 15.07 5.04 -4.09
CA VAL A 95 15.99 4.36 -3.16
C VAL A 95 16.89 3.42 -3.96
N SER A 96 18.19 3.65 -3.89
CA SER A 96 19.22 2.83 -4.58
C SER A 96 20.26 2.21 -3.64
N ASP A 97 20.23 2.51 -2.34
CA ASP A 97 21.13 1.90 -1.36
C ASP A 97 20.78 0.41 -1.20
N PRO A 98 21.69 -0.53 -1.51
CA PRO A 98 21.42 -1.97 -1.42
C PRO A 98 21.14 -2.45 0.02
N ARG A 99 21.47 -1.65 1.04
CA ARG A 99 21.15 -1.95 2.44
C ARG A 99 19.67 -1.74 2.77
N ASN A 100 18.96 -0.95 1.97
CA ASN A 100 17.53 -0.71 2.09
C ASN A 100 16.76 -1.60 1.10
N ILE A 101 15.85 -2.44 1.60
CA ILE A 101 15.10 -3.40 0.76
C ILE A 101 14.24 -2.77 -0.34
N LEU A 102 13.92 -1.48 -0.28
CA LEU A 102 13.21 -0.78 -1.35
C LEU A 102 14.06 -0.64 -2.63
N SER A 103 15.39 -0.74 -2.54
CA SER A 103 16.27 -0.76 -3.72
C SER A 103 16.01 -1.96 -4.65
N SER A 104 15.49 -3.06 -4.11
CA SER A 104 15.20 -4.29 -4.86
C SER A 104 14.13 -4.09 -5.95
N TYR A 105 13.23 -3.11 -5.81
CA TYR A 105 12.24 -2.77 -6.85
C TYR A 105 12.85 -2.08 -8.08
N ARG A 106 14.05 -1.49 -7.94
CA ARG A 106 14.69 -0.61 -8.93
C ARG A 106 13.77 0.49 -9.46
N ALA A 107 13.00 1.11 -8.56
CA ALA A 107 12.02 2.13 -8.93
C ALA A 107 12.68 3.32 -9.65
N GLY A 108 12.02 3.83 -10.69
CA GLY A 108 12.39 5.07 -11.37
C GLY A 108 11.78 6.31 -10.69
N ARG A 109 12.16 7.51 -11.15
CA ARG A 109 11.47 8.78 -10.85
C ARG A 109 11.16 9.49 -12.16
N LEU A 110 9.94 9.97 -12.33
CA LEU A 110 9.57 10.76 -13.51
C LEU A 110 10.22 12.15 -13.45
N PRO A 111 11.02 12.58 -14.46
CA PRO A 111 11.62 13.91 -14.49
C PRO A 111 10.59 15.06 -14.43
N ALA A 112 9.44 14.89 -15.09
CA ALA A 112 8.37 15.90 -15.12
C ALA A 112 7.56 16.00 -13.81
N ALA A 113 7.60 14.96 -12.97
CA ALA A 113 6.95 14.90 -11.66
C ALA A 113 7.78 14.02 -10.70
N PRO A 114 8.86 14.55 -10.09
CA PRO A 114 9.78 13.77 -9.25
C PRO A 114 9.14 13.12 -8.02
N GLN A 115 7.93 13.52 -7.66
CA GLN A 115 7.07 12.93 -6.63
C GLN A 115 6.40 11.62 -7.08
N VAL A 116 6.65 11.16 -8.31
CA VAL A 116 6.06 9.96 -8.90
C VAL A 116 7.17 8.93 -9.15
N SER A 117 7.08 7.81 -8.45
CA SER A 117 7.87 6.59 -8.70
C SER A 117 7.37 5.91 -9.98
N VAL A 118 8.27 5.26 -10.72
CA VAL A 118 7.90 4.26 -11.72
C VAL A 118 8.26 2.87 -11.20
N ILE A 119 7.30 1.95 -11.16
CA ILE A 119 7.44 0.58 -10.66
C ILE A 119 6.81 -0.42 -11.64
N GLY A 120 7.22 -1.69 -11.61
CA GLY A 120 6.74 -2.63 -12.62
C GLY A 120 7.56 -3.91 -12.73
N SER A 121 7.45 -4.58 -13.88
CA SER A 121 8.24 -5.75 -14.28
C SER A 121 8.66 -5.58 -15.73
N GLY A 122 9.97 -5.48 -16.00
CA GLY A 122 10.52 -5.45 -17.35
C GLY A 122 11.48 -4.29 -17.61
N LYS A 123 11.95 -4.23 -18.86
CA LYS A 123 12.84 -3.19 -19.38
C LYS A 123 12.10 -2.27 -20.34
N PHE A 124 12.32 -0.97 -20.18
CA PHE A 124 11.70 0.10 -20.94
C PHE A 124 12.79 1.10 -21.36
N THR A 125 12.62 1.70 -22.53
CA THR A 125 13.54 2.70 -23.10
C THR A 125 12.77 3.96 -23.43
N ASP A 126 13.41 5.13 -23.23
CA ASP A 126 12.86 6.47 -23.51
C ASP A 126 11.48 6.74 -22.88
N TYR A 127 11.22 6.16 -21.71
CA TYR A 127 9.93 6.26 -21.03
C TYR A 127 9.83 7.55 -20.21
N GLU A 128 8.94 8.47 -20.59
CA GLU A 128 8.67 9.73 -19.88
C GLU A 128 9.95 10.56 -19.56
N GLY A 129 10.95 10.50 -20.46
CA GLY A 129 12.24 11.16 -20.28
C GLY A 129 13.29 10.35 -19.49
N ILE A 130 13.02 9.09 -19.18
CA ILE A 130 13.99 8.12 -18.63
C ILE A 130 14.52 7.26 -19.78
N SER A 131 15.80 7.41 -20.14
CA SER A 131 16.39 6.74 -21.31
C SER A 131 16.42 5.21 -21.19
N GLU A 132 16.77 4.68 -20.02
CA GLU A 132 16.77 3.25 -19.71
C GLU A 132 16.15 3.02 -18.32
N LEU A 133 15.20 2.09 -18.24
CA LEU A 133 14.49 1.75 -17.01
C LEU A 133 14.28 0.23 -16.91
N GLU A 134 14.92 -0.42 -15.94
CA GLU A 134 14.62 -1.82 -15.57
C GLU A 134 13.96 -1.85 -14.19
N VAL A 135 12.65 -2.11 -14.15
CA VAL A 135 11.86 -2.22 -12.92
C VAL A 135 11.58 -3.68 -12.58
N VAL A 136 11.58 -4.00 -11.28
CA VAL A 136 11.49 -5.38 -10.79
C VAL A 136 10.24 -5.59 -9.94
N HIS A 137 9.39 -6.52 -10.36
CA HIS A 137 8.24 -6.96 -9.58
C HIS A 137 8.71 -8.01 -8.57
N LEU A 138 8.74 -7.64 -7.30
CA LEU A 138 9.05 -8.56 -6.21
C LEU A 138 7.83 -9.45 -5.91
N ASP A 139 8.09 -10.72 -5.64
CA ASP A 139 7.06 -11.67 -5.27
C ASP A 139 7.46 -12.47 -4.02
N HIS A 140 6.48 -13.17 -3.45
CA HIS A 140 6.60 -13.86 -2.17
C HIS A 140 7.80 -14.82 -2.08
N THR A 141 8.26 -15.39 -3.21
CA THR A 141 9.41 -16.32 -3.24
C THR A 141 10.72 -15.67 -2.78
N LEU A 142 10.82 -14.34 -2.85
CA LEU A 142 12.02 -13.60 -2.47
C LEU A 142 12.08 -13.23 -0.98
N PHE A 143 10.94 -13.22 -0.28
CA PHE A 143 10.83 -12.67 1.09
C PHE A 143 10.18 -13.60 2.12
N HIS A 144 9.46 -14.65 1.69
CA HIS A 144 8.89 -15.64 2.62
C HIS A 144 9.98 -16.60 3.13
N GLU A 145 9.86 -17.05 4.39
CA GLU A 145 10.78 -18.03 4.98
C GLU A 145 10.57 -19.44 4.39
N SER A 146 9.30 -19.76 4.11
CA SER A 146 8.86 -20.99 3.45
C SER A 146 8.01 -20.62 2.23
N PRO A 147 8.63 -20.25 1.09
CA PRO A 147 7.91 -19.87 -0.13
C PRO A 147 7.16 -21.07 -0.75
N LEU A 148 6.27 -20.81 -1.71
CA LEU A 148 5.59 -21.89 -2.44
C LEU A 148 6.60 -22.75 -3.22
N SER A 149 6.34 -24.05 -3.27
CA SER A 149 7.11 -25.00 -4.06
C SER A 149 6.90 -24.79 -5.57
N PRO A 150 7.83 -25.23 -6.44
CA PRO A 150 7.65 -25.15 -7.90
C PRO A 150 6.33 -25.78 -8.37
N GLU A 151 5.91 -26.90 -7.79
CA GLU A 151 4.65 -27.58 -8.14
C GLU A 151 3.41 -26.73 -7.79
N GLU A 152 3.45 -25.94 -6.72
CA GLU A 152 2.40 -24.99 -6.38
C GLU A 152 2.39 -23.77 -7.32
N LEU A 153 3.57 -23.27 -7.69
CA LEU A 153 3.72 -22.17 -8.65
C LEU A 153 3.23 -22.57 -10.06
N ASP A 154 3.48 -23.81 -10.48
CA ASP A 154 3.00 -24.37 -11.75
C ASP A 154 1.47 -24.57 -11.75
N LYS A 155 0.86 -24.77 -10.58
CA LYS A 155 -0.61 -24.74 -10.37
C LYS A 155 -1.17 -23.30 -10.25
N ASN A 156 -0.36 -22.29 -10.56
CA ASN A 156 -0.65 -20.86 -10.47
C ASN A 156 -1.02 -20.36 -9.06
N TYR A 157 -0.55 -21.02 -7.99
CA TYR A 157 -0.66 -20.44 -6.65
C TYR A 157 0.32 -19.29 -6.46
N THR A 158 -0.10 -18.29 -5.68
CA THR A 158 0.69 -17.14 -5.25
C THR A 158 0.32 -16.79 -3.80
N ARG A 159 1.15 -15.98 -3.16
CA ARG A 159 0.85 -15.30 -1.89
C ARG A 159 1.05 -13.78 -2.04
N PRO A 160 0.55 -12.97 -1.09
CA PRO A 160 1.01 -11.59 -0.89
C PRO A 160 2.53 -11.56 -0.67
N TYR A 161 3.22 -10.58 -1.25
CA TYR A 161 4.66 -10.38 -1.03
C TYR A 161 4.96 -10.05 0.44
N ARG A 162 4.41 -8.94 0.94
CA ARG A 162 4.34 -8.56 2.36
C ARG A 162 3.24 -7.52 2.56
N TRP A 163 2.53 -7.61 3.66
CA TRP A 163 1.56 -6.60 4.05
C TRP A 163 2.27 -5.40 4.66
N HIS A 164 1.95 -4.20 4.20
CA HIS A 164 2.56 -2.96 4.68
C HIS A 164 1.65 -1.73 4.46
N MET A 165 1.96 -0.68 5.19
CA MET A 165 1.59 0.71 4.90
C MET A 165 2.77 1.37 4.18
N ASP A 166 2.54 2.30 3.25
CA ASP A 166 3.63 3.07 2.65
C ASP A 166 4.11 4.12 3.66
N THR A 167 5.20 3.84 4.37
CA THR A 167 5.69 4.72 5.42
C THR A 167 7.21 4.62 5.61
N PRO A 168 7.94 5.74 5.65
CA PRO A 168 9.38 5.71 5.90
C PRO A 168 9.72 5.47 7.38
N LEU A 169 8.79 5.75 8.31
CA LEU A 169 8.90 5.50 9.76
C LEU A 169 10.14 6.13 10.45
N TYR A 170 10.81 7.04 9.74
CA TYR A 170 12.03 7.71 10.15
C TYR A 170 12.13 9.02 9.35
N GLU A 171 12.39 10.15 10.04
CA GLU A 171 12.44 11.54 9.53
C GLU A 171 11.19 12.11 8.83
N ARG A 172 10.40 11.28 8.16
CA ARG A 172 9.24 11.66 7.34
C ARG A 172 8.00 10.91 7.84
N LEU A 173 6.84 11.52 7.69
CA LEU A 173 5.55 10.94 8.10
C LEU A 173 4.80 10.39 6.88
N PRO A 174 4.01 9.30 7.04
CA PRO A 174 3.17 8.79 5.97
C PRO A 174 2.06 9.78 5.62
N GLY A 175 1.96 10.16 4.34
CA GLY A 175 0.80 10.91 3.85
C GLY A 175 -0.51 10.13 4.00
N GLU A 176 -1.64 10.83 3.96
CA GLU A 176 -2.98 10.21 4.04
C GLU A 176 -3.22 9.19 2.93
N VAL A 177 -2.65 9.41 1.74
CA VAL A 177 -2.92 8.59 0.55
C VAL A 177 -1.67 8.15 -0.20
N THR A 178 -1.79 6.97 -0.80
CA THR A 178 -0.98 6.57 -1.95
C THR A 178 -1.88 6.53 -3.17
N ILE A 179 -1.36 7.02 -4.30
CA ILE A 179 -2.01 6.98 -5.60
C ILE A 179 -1.18 6.08 -6.52
N LEU A 180 -1.83 5.12 -7.17
CA LEU A 180 -1.24 4.19 -8.13
C LEU A 180 -1.91 4.36 -9.49
N HIS A 181 -1.15 4.39 -10.59
CA HIS A 181 -1.70 4.42 -11.95
C HIS A 181 -1.19 3.23 -12.78
N GLY A 182 -2.11 2.50 -13.40
CA GLY A 182 -1.83 1.34 -14.27
C GLY A 182 -1.54 1.76 -15.70
N VAL A 183 -0.26 1.91 -16.06
CA VAL A 183 0.15 2.38 -17.41
C VAL A 183 0.16 1.24 -18.44
N GLN A 184 0.68 0.08 -18.05
CA GLN A 184 0.73 -1.15 -18.86
C GLN A 184 0.48 -2.34 -17.94
N ILE A 185 -0.53 -3.14 -18.24
CA ILE A 185 -1.00 -4.23 -17.36
C ILE A 185 -0.71 -5.58 -18.03
N PRO A 186 -0.06 -6.54 -17.33
CA PRO A 186 0.46 -7.75 -17.95
C PRO A 186 -0.67 -8.69 -18.40
N LYS A 187 -0.64 -9.09 -19.68
CA LYS A 187 -1.62 -10.02 -20.27
C LYS A 187 -1.22 -11.47 -19.99
N VAL A 188 -1.42 -11.89 -18.74
CA VAL A 188 -1.03 -13.22 -18.23
C VAL A 188 -2.21 -13.91 -17.52
N PRO A 189 -2.20 -15.25 -17.36
CA PRO A 189 -3.26 -15.96 -16.66
C PRO A 189 -3.44 -15.50 -15.20
N ASP A 190 -4.67 -15.60 -14.72
CA ASP A 190 -5.01 -15.39 -13.32
C ASP A 190 -4.31 -16.42 -12.42
N GLN A 191 -4.09 -16.03 -11.17
CA GLN A 191 -3.43 -16.80 -10.13
C GLN A 191 -4.35 -16.98 -8.92
N LYS A 192 -3.95 -17.80 -7.94
CA LYS A 192 -4.79 -18.14 -6.79
C LYS A 192 -4.04 -17.97 -5.48
N ILE A 193 -4.66 -17.32 -4.50
CA ILE A 193 -4.22 -17.37 -3.10
C ILE A 193 -4.99 -18.47 -2.40
N LYS A 194 -4.29 -19.37 -1.71
CA LYS A 194 -4.88 -20.42 -0.87
C LYS A 194 -4.76 -20.04 0.61
N PHE A 195 -5.87 -20.11 1.33
CA PHE A 195 -5.98 -19.74 2.74
C PHE A 195 -5.88 -20.96 3.67
N GLU A 196 -5.63 -20.72 4.96
CA GLU A 196 -5.49 -21.78 5.98
C GLU A 196 -6.76 -22.63 6.14
N ASN A 197 -7.94 -22.03 5.93
CA ASN A 197 -9.23 -22.72 5.94
C ASN A 197 -9.48 -23.60 4.70
N GLY A 198 -8.56 -23.59 3.72
CA GLY A 198 -8.68 -24.31 2.45
C GLY A 198 -9.42 -23.57 1.33
N GLU A 199 -9.96 -22.37 1.57
CA GLU A 199 -10.55 -21.54 0.52
C GLU A 199 -9.47 -21.04 -0.44
N GLU A 200 -9.85 -20.85 -1.71
CA GLU A 200 -9.01 -20.27 -2.75
C GLU A 200 -9.65 -19.00 -3.33
N LYS A 201 -8.88 -17.92 -3.40
CA LYS A 201 -9.27 -16.67 -4.07
C LYS A 201 -8.49 -16.51 -5.36
N THR A 202 -9.20 -16.53 -6.49
CA THR A 202 -8.64 -16.14 -7.80
C THR A 202 -8.35 -14.64 -7.81
N ILE A 203 -7.19 -14.26 -8.34
CA ILE A 203 -6.71 -12.89 -8.48
C ILE A 203 -5.98 -12.71 -9.81
N ALA A 204 -5.92 -11.50 -10.36
CA ALA A 204 -5.05 -11.24 -11.50
C ALA A 204 -3.58 -11.22 -11.06
N ALA A 205 -2.66 -11.72 -11.89
CA ALA A 205 -1.24 -11.60 -11.60
C ALA A 205 -0.83 -10.12 -11.58
N GLY A 206 -0.11 -9.68 -10.55
CA GLY A 206 0.21 -8.25 -10.39
C GLY A 206 -0.92 -7.41 -9.79
N SER A 207 -2.02 -8.01 -9.30
CA SER A 207 -3.00 -7.33 -8.46
C SER A 207 -2.36 -6.70 -7.22
N THR A 208 -2.92 -5.58 -6.79
CA THR A 208 -2.64 -5.01 -5.46
C THR A 208 -3.74 -5.50 -4.51
N ALA A 209 -3.35 -6.26 -3.49
CA ALA A 209 -4.24 -6.74 -2.44
C ALA A 209 -4.26 -5.76 -1.27
N PHE A 210 -5.43 -5.63 -0.63
CA PHE A 210 -5.70 -4.72 0.48
C PHE A 210 -6.52 -5.44 1.56
N PHE A 211 -6.29 -5.09 2.83
CA PHE A 211 -7.25 -5.34 3.91
C PHE A 211 -7.43 -4.08 4.76
N SER A 212 -8.63 -3.93 5.34
CA SER A 212 -9.01 -2.74 6.12
C SER A 212 -8.58 -2.86 7.57
N GLY A 213 -7.91 -1.83 8.10
CA GLY A 213 -7.61 -1.72 9.53
C GLY A 213 -8.87 -1.61 10.40
N ALA A 214 -9.93 -1.00 9.88
CA ALA A 214 -11.23 -0.99 10.55
C ALA A 214 -11.87 -2.38 10.58
N ARG A 215 -11.71 -3.20 9.51
CA ARG A 215 -12.15 -4.60 9.52
C ARG A 215 -11.36 -5.44 10.52
N VAL A 216 -10.04 -5.28 10.60
CA VAL A 216 -9.20 -5.88 11.67
C VAL A 216 -9.77 -5.52 13.03
N PHE A 217 -9.95 -4.22 13.31
CA PHE A 217 -10.44 -3.75 14.61
C PHE A 217 -11.82 -4.33 14.94
N ASN A 218 -12.74 -4.39 13.97
CA ASN A 218 -14.07 -4.98 14.19
C ASN A 218 -14.03 -6.46 14.61
N LEU A 219 -13.07 -7.24 14.08
CA LEU A 219 -12.85 -8.66 14.38
C LEU A 219 -12.15 -8.94 15.72
N LEU A 220 -11.68 -7.90 16.42
CA LEU A 220 -11.07 -8.04 17.75
C LEU A 220 -12.12 -8.30 18.84
N THR A 221 -11.73 -9.03 19.89
CA THR A 221 -12.53 -9.18 21.12
C THR A 221 -12.63 -7.83 21.87
N PRO A 222 -13.56 -7.66 22.83
CA PRO A 222 -13.62 -6.45 23.65
C PRO A 222 -12.29 -6.12 24.33
N GLU A 223 -11.60 -7.13 24.85
CA GLU A 223 -10.31 -7.02 25.55
C GLU A 223 -9.18 -6.64 24.58
N GLU A 224 -9.17 -7.21 23.37
CA GLU A 224 -8.22 -6.84 22.32
C GLU A 224 -8.45 -5.41 21.80
N LYS A 225 -9.72 -4.96 21.72
CA LYS A 225 -10.06 -3.57 21.38
C LYS A 225 -9.58 -2.61 22.45
N GLU A 226 -9.85 -2.90 23.71
CA GLU A 226 -9.35 -2.11 24.85
C GLU A 226 -7.82 -2.09 24.88
N PHE A 227 -7.17 -3.23 24.67
CA PHE A 227 -5.72 -3.30 24.54
C PHE A 227 -5.25 -2.40 23.41
N ALA A 228 -5.79 -2.53 22.18
CA ALA A 228 -5.33 -1.78 21.01
C ALA A 228 -5.51 -0.25 21.12
N MET A 229 -6.59 0.23 21.74
CA MET A 229 -6.86 1.67 21.85
C MET A 229 -5.96 2.40 22.86
N ASN A 230 -5.52 1.72 23.92
CA ASN A 230 -4.95 2.37 25.12
C ASN A 230 -3.44 2.62 25.12
N THR A 231 -2.85 2.77 23.93
CA THR A 231 -1.62 2.02 23.65
C THR A 231 -0.69 2.89 22.74
N THR A 232 0.67 2.93 22.88
CA THR A 232 1.83 3.39 21.98
C THR A 232 2.94 2.36 21.52
N VAL A 233 3.27 2.25 20.21
CA VAL A 233 4.28 1.36 19.55
C VAL A 233 5.40 2.19 18.92
N THR A 234 6.63 1.74 19.15
CA THR A 234 7.85 2.31 18.59
C THR A 234 8.34 1.45 17.42
N TYR A 235 8.64 2.08 16.29
CA TYR A 235 9.23 1.41 15.13
C TYR A 235 10.76 1.42 15.21
N ALA A 236 11.44 0.45 14.59
CA ALA A 236 12.90 0.46 14.55
C ALA A 236 13.42 1.65 13.69
N PRO A 237 14.54 2.30 14.08
CA PRO A 237 15.24 3.24 13.19
C PRO A 237 15.65 2.52 11.90
N GLN A 238 15.68 3.26 10.79
CA GLN A 238 16.04 2.71 9.47
C GLN A 238 15.29 1.39 9.17
N ALA A 239 13.98 1.31 9.45
CA ALA A 239 13.21 0.06 9.49
C ALA A 239 13.42 -0.89 8.28
N TYR A 240 13.60 -0.33 7.09
CA TYR A 240 13.89 -1.07 5.86
C TYR A 240 15.30 -1.70 5.78
N GLU A 241 16.30 -1.14 6.47
CA GLU A 241 17.63 -1.71 6.66
C GLU A 241 17.64 -2.69 7.85
N TYR A 242 16.89 -2.38 8.91
CA TYR A 242 16.71 -3.25 10.08
C TYR A 242 16.19 -4.64 9.70
N ILE A 243 15.18 -4.73 8.82
CA ILE A 243 14.60 -6.02 8.40
C ILE A 243 15.25 -6.63 7.14
N ARG A 244 16.38 -6.10 6.64
CA ARG A 244 16.93 -6.48 5.31
C ARG A 244 17.26 -7.97 5.15
N ASN A 245 17.65 -8.61 6.25
CA ASN A 245 18.04 -10.01 6.33
C ASN A 245 16.91 -10.93 6.84
N CYS A 246 15.77 -10.36 7.23
CA CYS A 246 14.61 -11.09 7.72
C CYS A 246 13.81 -11.74 6.58
N LYS A 247 12.96 -12.71 6.95
CA LYS A 247 11.95 -13.32 6.08
C LYS A 247 10.59 -13.28 6.77
N CYS A 248 9.51 -13.22 6.00
CA CYS A 248 8.15 -13.18 6.53
C CYS A 248 7.45 -14.55 6.56
N SER A 249 6.34 -14.60 7.30
CA SER A 249 5.39 -15.70 7.37
C SER A 249 4.70 -15.98 6.04
N ALA A 250 4.10 -17.16 5.89
CA ALA A 250 3.44 -17.61 4.66
C ALA A 250 2.23 -16.75 4.23
N ASP A 251 1.61 -16.03 5.14
CA ASP A 251 0.56 -15.02 4.88
C ASP A 251 1.12 -13.63 4.55
N GLY A 252 2.42 -13.41 4.76
CA GLY A 252 3.12 -12.13 4.59
C GLY A 252 2.87 -11.10 5.69
N LEU A 253 2.24 -11.46 6.82
CA LEU A 253 1.82 -10.53 7.88
C LEU A 253 2.90 -10.21 8.92
N THR A 254 3.84 -11.12 9.20
CA THR A 254 4.82 -10.95 10.27
C THR A 254 6.20 -11.51 9.89
N ILE A 255 7.21 -11.23 10.73
CA ILE A 255 8.55 -11.81 10.66
C ILE A 255 8.64 -12.84 11.80
N PRO A 256 8.41 -14.15 11.54
CA PRO A 256 8.28 -15.16 12.59
C PRO A 256 9.59 -15.47 13.30
N THR A 257 10.72 -15.41 12.59
CA THR A 257 12.05 -15.72 13.11
C THR A 257 12.78 -14.43 13.51
N PHE A 258 13.10 -14.31 14.80
CA PHE A 258 13.93 -13.24 15.37
C PHE A 258 15.42 -13.61 15.37
N GLY A 259 16.30 -12.62 15.44
CA GLY A 259 17.75 -12.80 15.33
C GLY A 259 18.25 -12.81 13.88
N LYS A 260 17.45 -12.28 12.95
CA LYS A 260 17.81 -12.03 11.55
C LYS A 260 17.80 -10.54 11.19
N GLU A 261 17.42 -9.70 12.13
CA GLU A 261 17.46 -8.26 12.04
C GLU A 261 18.91 -7.76 11.99
N THR A 262 19.15 -6.64 11.33
CA THR A 262 20.43 -5.92 11.43
C THR A 262 20.56 -5.32 12.83
N PRO A 263 21.68 -5.54 13.57
CA PRO A 263 21.93 -4.87 14.85
C PRO A 263 21.86 -3.34 14.73
N LEU A 264 21.42 -2.64 15.77
CA LEU A 264 21.17 -1.19 15.71
C LEU A 264 22.46 -0.38 15.48
N GLU A 265 23.59 -0.94 15.90
CA GLU A 265 24.96 -0.46 15.72
C GLU A 265 25.52 -0.72 14.30
N GLU A 266 24.88 -1.58 13.49
CA GLU A 266 25.23 -1.86 12.09
C GLU A 266 24.32 -1.15 11.07
N LEU A 267 23.33 -0.39 11.54
CA LEU A 267 22.46 0.44 10.70
C LEU A 267 23.20 1.68 10.18
N SER A 268 22.68 2.28 9.11
CA SER A 268 22.98 3.67 8.77
C SER A 268 22.76 4.60 9.96
N GLU A 269 23.57 5.65 10.09
CA GLU A 269 23.48 6.66 11.14
C GLU A 269 22.02 7.09 11.39
N TRP A 270 21.64 7.12 12.68
CA TRP A 270 20.28 7.42 13.10
C TRP A 270 20.27 8.11 14.48
N THR A 271 19.21 8.87 14.76
CA THR A 271 19.00 9.52 16.06
C THR A 271 17.65 9.12 16.66
N GLN A 272 17.57 9.05 17.98
CA GLN A 272 16.32 8.71 18.68
C GLN A 272 15.19 9.71 18.41
N GLU A 273 15.51 10.98 18.15
CA GLU A 273 14.54 12.04 17.82
C GLU A 273 13.74 11.74 16.54
N HIS A 274 14.31 10.99 15.61
CA HIS A 274 13.70 10.67 14.32
C HIS A 274 13.02 9.30 14.29
N VAL A 275 13.11 8.52 15.37
CA VAL A 275 12.41 7.24 15.52
C VAL A 275 10.90 7.47 15.61
N ALA A 276 10.12 6.85 14.73
CA ALA A 276 8.68 6.98 14.76
C ALA A 276 8.05 6.16 15.89
N GLU A 277 7.31 6.86 16.75
CA GLU A 277 6.49 6.29 17.81
C GLU A 277 5.03 6.76 17.62
N TYR A 278 4.12 5.80 17.45
CA TYR A 278 2.69 6.04 17.25
C TYR A 278 1.89 5.10 18.16
N PRO A 279 0.68 5.46 18.63
CA PRO A 279 -0.23 4.58 19.39
C PRO A 279 -0.19 3.03 19.04
N LEU A 280 -0.10 2.05 20.00
CA LEU A 280 0.50 0.65 19.99
C LEU A 280 0.83 -0.23 21.32
N THR A 281 1.08 0.27 22.57
CA THR A 281 1.30 -0.38 23.94
C THR A 281 0.80 0.43 25.23
N THR A 282 0.21 -0.19 26.29
CA THR A 282 -0.84 0.28 27.29
C THR A 282 -0.60 1.33 28.43
N LYS A 283 -1.64 2.15 28.76
CA LYS A 283 -1.95 2.70 30.10
C LYS A 283 -3.24 2.10 30.69
N ASN A 284 -3.20 1.55 31.89
CA ASN A 284 -4.40 1.13 32.63
C ASN A 284 -5.18 2.38 33.12
N HIS A 285 -6.43 2.57 32.69
CA HIS A 285 -7.21 3.75 33.07
C HIS A 285 -7.66 3.77 34.53
N ALA A 286 -7.80 2.61 35.17
CA ALA A 286 -8.21 2.51 36.57
C ALA A 286 -7.04 2.69 37.55
N THR A 287 -5.83 2.24 37.21
CA THR A 287 -4.65 2.29 38.10
C THR A 287 -3.61 3.33 37.69
N GLY A 288 -3.62 3.79 36.44
CA GLY A 288 -2.60 4.67 35.86
C GLY A 288 -1.30 3.97 35.45
N GLU A 289 -1.19 2.65 35.68
CA GLU A 289 0.00 1.84 35.42
C GLU A 289 0.32 1.75 33.92
N VAL A 290 1.62 1.75 33.59
CA VAL A 290 2.15 1.65 32.22
C VAL A 290 2.99 0.38 32.12
N THR A 291 2.60 -0.51 31.22
CA THR A 291 3.36 -1.71 30.86
C THR A 291 4.14 -1.44 29.58
N VAL A 292 5.43 -1.79 29.56
CA VAL A 292 6.27 -1.76 28.36
C VAL A 292 6.55 -3.19 27.92
N VAL A 293 6.45 -3.48 26.62
CA VAL A 293 6.84 -4.75 26.01
C VAL A 293 7.93 -4.45 24.99
N ASP A 294 9.18 -4.63 25.39
CA ASP A 294 10.39 -4.37 24.60
C ASP A 294 10.95 -5.62 23.89
N ASP A 295 10.53 -6.82 24.32
CA ASP A 295 10.80 -8.07 23.61
C ASP A 295 10.10 -8.11 22.23
N VAL A 296 10.85 -7.78 21.17
CA VAL A 296 10.40 -7.76 19.78
C VAL A 296 9.67 -9.07 19.36
N PRO A 297 10.14 -10.29 19.70
CA PRO A 297 9.39 -11.53 19.49
C PRO A 297 7.97 -11.50 20.08
N THR A 298 7.79 -11.02 21.30
CA THR A 298 6.49 -10.92 21.98
C THR A 298 5.62 -9.84 21.35
N VAL A 299 6.16 -8.66 21.05
CA VAL A 299 5.43 -7.60 20.31
C VAL A 299 4.89 -8.13 18.98
N ARG A 300 5.73 -8.82 18.20
CA ARG A 300 5.31 -9.42 16.91
C ARG A 300 4.21 -10.46 17.07
N LYS A 301 4.26 -11.30 18.11
CA LYS A 301 3.21 -12.29 18.40
C LYS A 301 1.88 -11.62 18.73
N ILE A 302 1.89 -10.57 19.54
CA ILE A 302 0.69 -9.81 19.94
C ILE A 302 0.06 -9.13 18.70
N VAL A 303 0.84 -8.37 17.93
CA VAL A 303 0.36 -7.68 16.72
C VAL A 303 -0.14 -8.68 15.68
N TYR A 304 0.59 -9.77 15.46
CA TYR A 304 0.18 -10.83 14.53
C TYR A 304 -1.12 -11.52 14.96
N ALA A 305 -1.31 -11.84 16.24
CA ALA A 305 -2.52 -12.48 16.73
C ALA A 305 -3.79 -11.63 16.51
N MET A 306 -3.68 -10.30 16.64
CA MET A 306 -4.74 -9.36 16.31
C MET A 306 -4.94 -9.24 14.79
N GLN A 307 -3.88 -9.03 14.01
CA GLN A 307 -3.98 -8.80 12.57
C GLN A 307 -4.42 -10.04 11.79
N ARG A 308 -3.95 -11.25 12.14
CA ARG A 308 -4.24 -12.47 11.36
C ARG A 308 -5.73 -12.80 11.22
N LYS A 309 -6.59 -12.25 12.08
CA LYS A 309 -8.04 -12.45 12.04
C LYS A 309 -8.67 -11.95 10.74
N VAL A 310 -8.03 -10.99 10.06
CA VAL A 310 -8.46 -10.47 8.76
C VAL A 310 -7.95 -11.30 7.57
N TYR A 311 -7.08 -12.29 7.79
CA TYR A 311 -6.44 -13.04 6.70
C TYR A 311 -7.34 -14.16 6.16
N ALA A 312 -8.41 -13.76 5.50
CA ALA A 312 -9.37 -14.64 4.84
C ALA A 312 -9.84 -14.04 3.50
N ALA A 313 -10.33 -14.86 2.60
CA ALA A 313 -10.59 -14.50 1.20
C ALA A 313 -11.69 -13.43 1.03
N GLU A 314 -12.65 -13.41 1.93
CA GLU A 314 -13.76 -12.47 2.08
C GLU A 314 -13.31 -11.11 2.62
N ASN A 315 -12.22 -11.05 3.37
CA ASN A 315 -11.70 -9.83 4.00
C ASN A 315 -10.64 -9.12 3.14
N ILE A 316 -10.16 -9.75 2.07
CA ILE A 316 -9.15 -9.20 1.15
C ILE A 316 -9.79 -8.73 -0.15
N TYR A 317 -9.71 -7.44 -0.42
CA TYR A 317 -9.94 -6.87 -1.74
C TYR A 317 -8.65 -6.96 -2.57
N ALA A 318 -8.72 -7.54 -3.76
CA ALA A 318 -7.58 -7.65 -4.67
C ALA A 318 -7.93 -6.95 -5.98
N HIS A 319 -7.41 -5.74 -6.17
CA HIS A 319 -7.77 -4.92 -7.32
C HIS A 319 -7.27 -5.58 -8.62
N ARG A 320 -8.21 -5.89 -9.52
CA ARG A 320 -7.92 -6.29 -10.89
C ARG A 320 -7.66 -5.04 -11.73
N TRP A 321 -6.39 -4.73 -11.91
CA TRP A 321 -5.92 -3.63 -12.74
C TRP A 321 -6.47 -3.69 -14.17
N ARG A 322 -6.91 -2.54 -14.67
CA ARG A 322 -7.07 -2.25 -16.10
C ARG A 322 -6.05 -1.17 -16.51
N GLU A 323 -5.68 -1.13 -17.78
CA GLU A 323 -4.88 -0.02 -18.30
C GLU A 323 -5.67 1.28 -18.18
N GLY A 324 -5.00 2.33 -17.72
CA GLY A 324 -5.63 3.60 -17.37
C GLY A 324 -6.22 3.67 -15.96
N ASP A 325 -6.31 2.59 -15.17
CA ASP A 325 -6.87 2.72 -13.81
C ASP A 325 -5.98 3.61 -12.92
N VAL A 326 -6.60 4.54 -12.20
CA VAL A 326 -5.98 5.31 -11.09
C VAL A 326 -6.65 4.86 -9.80
N VAL A 327 -5.88 4.17 -8.95
CA VAL A 327 -6.33 3.71 -7.62
C VAL A 327 -5.76 4.62 -6.56
N ILE A 328 -6.62 5.15 -5.71
CA ILE A 328 -6.29 5.99 -4.56
C ILE A 328 -6.65 5.18 -3.32
N PHE A 329 -5.74 5.04 -2.36
CA PHE A 329 -6.04 4.38 -1.09
C PHE A 329 -5.63 5.20 0.11
N HIS A 330 -6.47 5.15 1.15
CA HIS A 330 -6.24 5.75 2.46
C HIS A 330 -5.15 4.94 3.17
N ASN A 331 -3.91 5.37 2.97
CA ASN A 331 -2.68 4.68 3.37
C ASN A 331 -2.64 4.39 4.88
N LYS A 332 -3.20 5.26 5.72
CA LYS A 332 -3.30 5.07 7.18
C LYS A 332 -4.43 4.11 7.60
N GLY A 333 -5.37 3.79 6.72
CA GLY A 333 -6.54 2.94 7.00
C GLY A 333 -6.47 1.51 6.44
N VAL A 334 -5.52 1.21 5.55
CA VAL A 334 -5.35 -0.13 4.94
C VAL A 334 -3.92 -0.62 5.06
N MET A 335 -3.77 -1.93 5.11
CA MET A 335 -2.52 -2.60 4.75
C MET A 335 -2.66 -3.13 3.34
N HIS A 336 -1.57 -3.07 2.57
CA HIS A 336 -1.56 -3.50 1.18
C HIS A 336 -0.35 -4.36 0.84
N SER A 337 -0.44 -5.11 -0.26
CA SER A 337 0.63 -5.96 -0.78
C SER A 337 0.50 -6.14 -2.29
N ILE A 338 1.62 -6.15 -3.00
CA ILE A 338 1.66 -6.69 -4.36
C ILE A 338 1.53 -8.22 -4.33
N THR A 339 0.97 -8.79 -5.41
CA THR A 339 0.71 -10.23 -5.56
C THR A 339 1.14 -10.73 -6.93
N GLY A 340 1.23 -12.05 -7.09
CA GLY A 340 1.52 -12.72 -8.36
C GLY A 340 2.99 -12.79 -8.75
N GLN A 341 3.29 -13.62 -9.75
CA GLN A 341 4.66 -13.92 -10.25
C GLN A 341 4.82 -13.43 -11.69
N LEU A 342 5.38 -12.23 -11.83
CA LEU A 342 5.62 -11.58 -13.13
C LEU A 342 7.07 -11.63 -13.61
N SER A 343 8.00 -12.03 -12.74
CA SER A 343 9.44 -12.11 -13.02
C SER A 343 9.76 -13.03 -14.21
N LYS A 344 9.03 -14.15 -14.35
CA LYS A 344 9.14 -15.10 -15.47
C LYS A 344 8.71 -14.57 -16.84
N TYR A 345 8.00 -13.43 -16.88
CA TYR A 345 7.44 -12.84 -18.12
C TYR A 345 8.10 -11.51 -18.54
N LYS A 346 9.08 -11.02 -17.78
CA LYS A 346 9.64 -9.65 -17.88
C LYS A 346 10.27 -9.28 -19.24
N GLU A 347 10.60 -10.26 -20.07
CA GLU A 347 11.19 -10.07 -21.41
C GLU A 347 10.12 -10.14 -22.53
N GLU A 348 8.86 -10.48 -22.22
CA GLU A 348 7.76 -10.55 -23.19
C GLU A 348 6.93 -9.25 -23.13
N GLU A 349 6.90 -8.47 -24.22
CA GLU A 349 6.34 -7.10 -24.23
C GLU A 349 4.92 -6.98 -23.65
N GLU A 350 3.98 -7.79 -24.16
CA GLU A 350 2.57 -7.83 -23.73
C GLU A 350 2.37 -8.29 -22.27
N LYS A 351 3.43 -8.76 -21.61
CA LYS A 351 3.42 -9.28 -20.23
C LYS A 351 4.33 -8.49 -19.29
N LYS A 352 4.98 -7.42 -19.78
CA LYS A 352 5.57 -6.42 -18.91
C LYS A 352 4.48 -5.72 -18.10
N ARG A 353 4.88 -5.10 -17.00
CA ARG A 353 4.01 -4.29 -16.13
C ARG A 353 4.68 -2.95 -15.93
N LEU A 354 3.94 -1.86 -16.08
CA LEU A 354 4.42 -0.52 -15.82
C LEU A 354 3.36 0.27 -15.06
N MET A 355 3.79 0.94 -14.01
CA MET A 355 2.91 1.68 -13.10
C MET A 355 3.60 2.91 -12.54
N TRP A 356 2.79 3.91 -12.20
CA TRP A 356 3.21 5.01 -11.35
C TRP A 356 2.75 4.78 -9.92
N GLN A 357 3.57 5.22 -8.96
CA GLN A 357 3.20 5.36 -7.54
C GLN A 357 3.53 6.77 -7.06
N CYS A 358 2.57 7.42 -6.43
CA CYS A 358 2.75 8.71 -5.79
C CYS A 358 2.28 8.59 -4.33
N THR A 359 3.23 8.50 -3.41
CA THR A 359 2.98 8.60 -1.96
C THR A 359 3.70 9.83 -1.45
N MET A 360 2.95 10.87 -1.08
CA MET A 360 3.52 12.09 -0.52
C MET A 360 3.95 11.86 0.93
N SER A 361 4.99 12.57 1.38
CA SER A 361 5.21 12.76 2.82
C SER A 361 4.29 13.86 3.34
N THR A 362 3.96 13.84 4.62
CA THR A 362 3.12 14.86 5.27
C THR A 362 3.84 15.49 6.47
N THR A 363 3.34 16.63 6.93
CA THR A 363 3.73 17.24 8.22
C THR A 363 2.84 16.79 9.38
N GLN A 364 1.71 16.15 9.11
CA GLN A 364 0.75 15.73 10.14
C GLN A 364 1.01 14.31 10.65
N LYS A 365 1.27 14.17 11.95
CA LYS A 365 1.37 12.84 12.60
C LYS A 365 0.01 12.13 12.54
N PRO A 366 -0.03 10.80 12.34
CA PRO A 366 -1.25 10.01 12.49
C PRO A 366 -1.92 10.28 13.84
N ILE A 367 -3.24 10.48 13.81
CA ILE A 367 -4.05 10.71 15.01
C ILE A 367 -4.59 9.34 15.46
N PRO A 368 -4.41 8.92 16.73
CA PRO A 368 -5.02 7.69 17.22
C PRO A 368 -6.54 7.78 17.21
N TYR A 369 -7.18 6.66 16.91
CA TYR A 369 -8.56 6.44 17.35
C TYR A 369 -8.58 6.38 18.88
N ARG A 370 -9.39 7.25 19.50
CA ARG A 370 -9.69 7.26 20.94
C ARG A 370 -11.19 7.50 21.09
N THR A 371 -11.83 6.71 21.93
CA THR A 371 -13.25 6.83 22.31
C THR A 371 -13.45 7.94 23.33
#